data_AF-A0A3M1YYP8-F1
#
_entry.id   AF-A0A3M1YYP8-F1
#
_cell.length_a   1.000
_cell.length_b   1.000
_cell.length_c   1.000
_cell.angle_alpha   90.00
_cell.angle_beta   90.00
_cell.angle_gamma   90.00
#
_symmetry.space_group_name_H-M   'P 1'
#
loop_
_entity.id
_entity.type
_entity.pdbx_description
1 polymer ?
#
loop_
_entity_poly.entity_id
_entity_poly.type
_entity_poly.pdbx_seq_one_letter_code
_entity_poly.pdbx_strand_id
1 'polypeptide(L)'
;ESSPHETVHVLIDATQQTSHPTDFMTLARILNPVLEHPKKGWTLEYGRTGDFKERLAISAVARLRRSKYRTFDTLEAAINYLVEIDPKLREVLP
;
A
#
# COMPACT_ATOMS: atom_id res chain seq x y z
N GLU A 1 -7.02 18.81 16.58
CA GLU A 1 -5.78 19.12 15.83
C GLU A 1 -4.80 17.99 16.09
N SER A 2 -4.60 17.10 15.12
CA SER A 2 -3.63 16.01 15.24
C SER A 2 -2.24 16.60 15.01
N SER A 3 -1.33 16.46 15.99
CA SER A 3 0.10 16.76 15.81
C SER A 3 0.63 16.09 14.53
N PRO A 4 1.69 16.62 13.89
CA PRO A 4 2.28 16.02 12.68
C PRO A 4 3.01 14.73 13.07
N HIS A 5 2.24 13.70 13.43
CA HIS A 5 2.75 12.41 13.84
C HIS A 5 3.42 11.78 12.62
N GLU A 6 4.69 11.41 12.76
CA GLU A 6 5.45 10.59 11.81
C GLU A 6 4.58 9.43 11.31
N THR A 7 4.06 9.55 10.10
CA THR A 7 3.24 8.51 9.48
C THR A 7 4.16 7.46 8.88
N VAL A 8 3.81 6.20 9.11
CA VAL A 8 4.51 5.07 8.50
C VAL A 8 3.81 4.73 7.19
N HIS A 9 4.45 5.07 6.08
CA HIS A 9 4.04 4.65 4.74
C HIS A 9 4.68 3.31 4.42
N VAL A 10 3.97 2.45 3.71
CA VAL A 10 4.43 1.10 3.34
C VAL A 10 4.46 1.00 1.83
N LEU A 11 5.59 0.57 1.29
CA LEU A 11 5.78 0.30 -0.12
C LEU A 11 5.99 -1.20 -0.32
N ILE A 12 5.19 -1.81 -1.19
CA ILE A 12 5.18 -3.25 -1.46
C ILE A 12 5.68 -3.47 -2.89
N ASP A 13 6.78 -4.21 -3.02
CA ASP A 13 7.26 -4.72 -4.30
C ASP A 13 6.53 -6.01 -4.65
N ALA A 14 5.71 -5.97 -5.70
CA ALA A 14 5.00 -7.13 -6.23
C ALA A 14 5.57 -7.64 -7.57
N THR A 15 6.76 -7.18 -7.98
CA THR A 15 7.36 -7.56 -9.29
C THR A 15 7.64 -9.06 -9.42
N GLN A 16 7.99 -9.71 -8.31
CA GLN A 16 8.29 -11.15 -8.24
C GLN A 16 7.09 -11.98 -7.75
N GLN A 17 5.93 -11.34 -7.55
CA GLN A 17 4.77 -12.04 -7.03
C GLN A 17 4.06 -12.82 -8.14
N THR A 18 4.22 -14.14 -8.11
CA THR A 18 3.66 -15.05 -9.12
C THR A 18 2.24 -15.54 -8.81
N SER A 19 1.78 -15.38 -7.57
CA SER A 19 0.42 -15.75 -7.15
C SER A 19 -0.04 -15.00 -5.90
N HIS A 20 -1.35 -14.82 -5.77
CA HIS A 20 -1.99 -14.38 -4.53
C HIS A 20 -2.98 -15.41 -4.00
N PRO A 21 -3.13 -15.51 -2.66
CA PRO A 21 -4.29 -16.16 -2.10
C PRO A 21 -5.55 -15.39 -2.52
N THR A 22 -6.49 -16.08 -3.17
CA THR A 22 -7.81 -15.54 -3.54
C THR A 22 -8.76 -15.46 -2.35
N ASP A 23 -8.41 -16.11 -1.24
CA ASP A 23 -9.16 -16.04 0.00
C ASP A 23 -8.96 -14.68 0.70
N PHE A 24 -10.06 -13.93 0.80
CA PHE A 24 -10.13 -12.65 1.47
C PHE A 24 -9.69 -12.70 2.94
N MET A 25 -10.00 -13.78 3.66
CA MET A 25 -9.64 -13.92 5.07
C MET A 25 -8.12 -14.07 5.23
N THR A 26 -7.50 -14.85 4.34
CA THR A 26 -6.04 -14.99 4.27
C THR A 26 -5.37 -13.67 3.94
N LEU A 27 -5.86 -12.92 2.93
CA LEU A 27 -5.34 -11.59 2.60
C LEU A 27 -5.47 -10.61 3.77
N ALA A 28 -6.64 -10.57 4.41
CA ALA A 28 -6.87 -9.70 5.56
C ALA A 28 -5.94 -10.03 6.73
N ARG A 29 -5.67 -11.31 6.99
CA ARG A 29 -4.74 -11.76 8.04
C ARG A 29 -3.29 -11.37 7.73
N ILE A 30 -2.84 -11.55 6.49
CA ILE A 30 -1.48 -11.17 6.05
C ILE A 30 -1.28 -9.66 6.17
N LEU A 31 -2.27 -8.89 5.73
CA LEU A 31 -2.20 -7.43 5.74
C LEU A 31 -2.48 -6.84 7.13
N ASN A 32 -3.08 -7.59 8.06
CA ASN A 32 -3.51 -7.11 9.38
C ASN A 32 -2.44 -6.30 10.13
N PRO A 33 -1.18 -6.78 10.27
CA PRO A 33 -0.16 -6.06 11.01
C PRO A 33 0.19 -4.72 10.39
N VAL A 34 0.14 -4.64 9.05
CA VAL A 34 0.40 -3.42 8.28
C VAL A 34 -0.81 -2.49 8.33
N LEU A 35 -2.03 -3.04 8.33
CA LEU A 35 -3.27 -2.27 8.29
C LEU A 35 -3.69 -1.70 9.65
N GLU A 36 -3.25 -2.30 10.76
CA GLU A 36 -3.63 -1.89 12.13
C GLU A 36 -2.57 -1.02 12.83
N HIS A 37 -1.50 -0.63 12.14
CA HIS A 37 -0.46 0.20 12.75
C HIS A 37 -1.03 1.57 13.18
N PRO A 38 -0.81 2.04 14.43
CA PRO A 38 -1.45 3.24 14.97
C PRO A 38 -1.05 4.53 14.23
N LYS A 39 0.13 4.55 13.60
CA LYS A 39 0.61 5.67 12.77
C LYS A 39 0.57 5.35 11.27
N LYS A 40 -0.26 4.42 10.84
CA LYS A 40 -0.33 3.99 9.43
C LYS A 40 -0.69 5.17 8.52
N GLY A 41 0.17 5.41 7.53
CA GLY A 41 -0.08 6.29 6.41
C GLY A 41 -0.66 5.54 5.21
N TRP A 42 -0.02 5.71 4.06
CA TRP A 42 -0.41 5.04 2.83
C TRP A 42 0.29 3.69 2.69
N THR A 43 -0.42 2.72 2.11
CA THR A 43 0.16 1.48 1.62
C THR A 43 0.12 1.51 0.09
N LEU A 44 1.28 1.48 -0.53
CA LEU A 44 1.44 1.50 -1.98
C LEU A 44 2.02 0.18 -2.44
N GLU A 45 1.55 -0.32 -3.57
CA GLU A 45 2.06 -1.52 -4.22
C GLU A 45 2.49 -1.18 -5.64
N TYR A 46 3.63 -1.71 -6.11
CA TYR A 46 4.10 -1.53 -7.49
C TYR A 46 4.55 -2.84 -8.14
N GLY A 47 4.74 -2.82 -9.46
CA GLY A 47 5.29 -3.94 -10.21
C GLY A 47 4.26 -5.02 -10.55
N ARG A 48 2.98 -4.73 -10.35
CA ARG A 48 1.92 -5.73 -10.44
C ARG A 48 1.29 -5.78 -11.83
N THR A 49 1.59 -6.83 -12.58
CA THR A 49 0.98 -7.17 -13.89
C THR A 49 -0.18 -8.18 -13.79
N GLY A 50 -0.61 -8.53 -12.57
CA GLY A 50 -1.59 -9.61 -12.30
C GLY A 50 -3.07 -9.32 -12.64
N ASP A 51 -3.85 -10.41 -12.66
CA ASP A 51 -5.27 -10.53 -13.03
C ASP A 51 -6.18 -9.53 -12.28
N PHE A 52 -7.14 -8.94 -13.00
CA PHE A 52 -8.10 -7.94 -12.53
C PHE A 52 -8.80 -8.33 -11.23
N LYS A 53 -9.09 -9.62 -11.05
CA LYS A 53 -9.75 -10.18 -9.86
C LYS A 53 -8.97 -9.93 -8.57
N GLU A 54 -7.66 -10.02 -8.62
CA GLU A 54 -6.82 -9.81 -7.45
C GLU A 54 -6.73 -8.32 -7.08
N ARG A 55 -6.60 -7.45 -8.08
CA ARG A 55 -6.64 -5.98 -7.90
C ARG A 55 -7.97 -5.55 -7.23
N LEU A 56 -9.07 -6.17 -7.63
CA LEU A 56 -10.39 -5.95 -7.04
C LEU A 56 -10.45 -6.43 -5.59
N ALA A 57 -9.92 -7.62 -5.29
CA ALA A 57 -9.95 -8.19 -3.95
C ALA A 57 -9.21 -7.31 -2.93
N ILE A 58 -8.02 -6.83 -3.27
CA ILE A 58 -7.22 -5.98 -2.39
C ILE A 58 -7.84 -4.58 -2.24
N SER A 59 -8.37 -4.03 -3.33
CA SER A 59 -9.14 -2.77 -3.27
C SER A 59 -10.35 -2.89 -2.34
N ALA A 60 -11.03 -4.03 -2.33
CA ALA A 60 -12.14 -4.31 -1.43
C ALA A 60 -11.68 -4.40 0.03
N VAL A 61 -10.59 -5.14 0.33
CA VAL A 61 -10.03 -5.24 1.69
C VAL A 61 -9.59 -3.86 2.21
N ALA A 62 -8.93 -3.06 1.37
CA ALA A 62 -8.51 -1.72 1.73
C ALA A 62 -9.71 -0.81 2.06
N ARG A 63 -10.77 -0.86 1.25
CA ARG A 63 -12.01 -0.08 1.49
C ARG A 63 -12.73 -0.52 2.77
N LEU A 64 -12.87 -1.82 2.99
CA LEU A 64 -13.52 -2.37 4.19
C LEU A 64 -12.81 -1.90 5.48
N ARG A 65 -11.48 -1.76 5.43
CA ARG A 65 -10.67 -1.29 6.56
C ARG A 65 -10.38 0.22 6.54
N ARG A 66 -11.01 0.99 5.65
CA ARG A 66 -10.77 2.43 5.45
C ARG A 66 -9.28 2.78 5.31
N SER A 67 -8.50 1.85 4.77
CA SER A 67 -7.06 1.98 4.61
C SER A 67 -6.74 2.79 3.36
N LYS A 68 -5.79 3.73 3.48
CA LYS A 68 -5.22 4.46 2.35
C LYS A 68 -4.33 3.52 1.53
N TYR A 69 -4.85 2.99 0.42
CA TYR A 69 -4.18 2.01 -0.44
C TYR A 69 -4.18 2.46 -1.90
N ARG A 70 -3.08 2.25 -2.62
CA ARG A 70 -3.01 2.52 -4.06
C ARG A 70 -2.00 1.62 -4.76
N THR A 71 -2.26 1.29 -6.03
CA THR A 71 -1.37 0.48 -6.87
C THR A 71 -0.75 1.32 -7.97
N PHE A 72 0.48 1.00 -8.34
CA PHE A 72 1.23 1.60 -9.43
C PHE A 72 1.84 0.51 -10.31
N ASP A 73 2.17 0.84 -11.55
CA ASP A 73 2.84 -0.11 -12.43
C ASP A 73 4.37 -0.12 -12.17
N THR A 74 4.94 1.03 -11.77
CA THR A 74 6.39 1.21 -11.52
C THR A 74 6.69 1.73 -10.12
N LEU A 75 7.90 1.42 -9.63
CA LEU A 75 8.44 1.94 -8.37
C LEU A 75 8.46 3.47 -8.36
N GLU A 76 8.94 4.08 -9.43
CA GLU A 76 9.09 5.54 -9.56
C GLU A 76 7.74 6.25 -9.42
N ALA A 77 6.68 5.74 -10.05
CA ALA A 77 5.35 6.33 -9.93
C ALA A 77 4.81 6.25 -8.48
N ALA A 78 5.10 5.16 -7.77
CA ALA A 78 4.73 5.01 -6.37
C ALA A 78 5.48 5.98 -5.45
N ILE A 79 6.80 6.14 -5.67
CA ILE A 79 7.64 7.09 -4.91
C ILE A 79 7.19 8.53 -5.16
N ASN A 80 7.00 8.92 -6.43
CA ASN A 80 6.54 10.26 -6.77
C ASN A 80 5.22 10.59 -6.08
N TYR A 81 4.29 9.63 -6.04
CA TYR A 81 3.05 9.81 -5.30
C TYR A 81 3.27 9.95 -3.78
N LEU A 82 4.16 9.17 -3.16
CA LEU A 82 4.52 9.33 -1.74
C LEU A 82 5.07 10.73 -1.45
N VAL A 83 5.92 11.23 -2.34
CA VAL A 83 6.51 12.57 -2.22
C VAL A 83 5.46 13.68 -2.38
N GLU A 84 4.47 13.50 -3.25
CA GLU A 84 3.36 14.45 -3.39
C GLU A 84 2.50 14.55 -2.12
N ILE A 85 2.24 13.42 -1.46
CA ILE A 85 1.41 13.39 -0.24
C ILE A 85 2.19 13.77 1.03
N ASP A 86 3.49 13.50 1.06
CA ASP A 86 4.39 13.83 2.16
C ASP A 86 5.71 14.38 1.60
N PRO A 87 5.78 15.71 1.36
CA PRO A 87 6.96 16.36 0.78
C PRO A 87 8.25 16.19 1.61
N LYS A 88 8.15 15.84 2.90
CA LYS A 88 9.33 15.59 3.74
C LYS A 88 10.12 14.35 3.29
N LEU A 89 9.46 13.42 2.60
CA LEU A 89 10.10 12.22 2.09
C LEU A 89 11.15 12.52 0.99
N ARG A 90 11.16 13.72 0.40
CA ARG A 90 12.20 14.14 -0.57
C ARG A 90 13.61 14.12 -0.01
N GLU A 91 13.76 14.25 1.30
CA GLU A 91 15.07 14.26 1.96
C GLU A 91 15.62 12.84 2.19
N VAL A 92 14.77 11.81 2.06
CA VAL A 92 15.06 10.44 2.50
C VAL A 92 14.93 9.43 1.37
N LEU A 93 14.08 9.70 0.38
CA LEU A 93 13.88 8.86 -0.79
C LEU A 93 14.79 9.30 -1.93
N PRO A 94 15.32 8.34 -2.72
CA PRO A 94 16.22 8.61 -3.84
C PRO A 94 15.54 9.34 -5.01
#